data_AF-A0A967FLI8-F1
#
_entry.id   AF-A0A967FLI8-F1
#
_cell.length_a   1.000
_cell.length_b   1.000
_cell.length_c   1.000
_cell.angle_alpha   90.00
_cell.angle_beta   90.00
_cell.angle_gamma   90.00
#
_symmetry.space_group_name_H-M   'P 1'
#
loop_
_entity.id
_entity.type
_entity.pdbx_description
1 polymer ?
#
loop_
_entity_poly.entity_id
_entity_poly.type
_entity_poly.pdbx_seq_one_letter_code
_entity_poly.pdbx_strand_id
1 'polypeptide(L)'
;GFDETVLCTCCGAFSDKWAAVAKNCGRNVDELKVDWGKPVLPEMIDKKLASGKYAAVTLVYNETSTGLTNPLYELSEMMKQK
;
A
#
# COMPACT_ATOMS: atom_id res chain seq x y z
N GLY A 1 -2.95 -17.32 -6.82
CA GLY A 1 -2.19 -17.68 -8.04
C GLY A 1 -1.02 -16.75 -8.24
N PHE A 2 0.03 -17.14 -8.98
CA PHE A 2 1.15 -16.24 -9.30
C PHE A 2 0.73 -15.01 -10.15
N ASP A 3 -0.47 -15.05 -10.75
CA ASP A 3 -1.06 -13.92 -11.50
C ASP A 3 -1.65 -12.81 -10.61
N GLU A 4 -1.73 -13.02 -9.30
CA GLU A 4 -2.31 -12.05 -8.36
C GLU A 4 -1.45 -10.79 -8.21
N THR A 5 -2.09 -9.62 -8.29
CA THR A 5 -1.42 -8.33 -8.11
C THR A 5 -1.48 -7.89 -6.64
N VAL A 6 -0.36 -7.43 -6.12
CA VAL A 6 -0.26 -6.78 -4.80
C VAL A 6 -0.21 -5.27 -5.00
N LEU A 7 -1.08 -4.54 -4.29
CA LEU A 7 -1.00 -3.08 -4.22
C LEU A 7 -0.02 -2.70 -3.11
N CYS A 8 1.12 -2.13 -3.47
CA CYS A 8 2.11 -1.66 -2.50
C CYS A 8 2.01 -0.15 -2.34
N THR A 9 1.63 0.31 -1.14
CA THR A 9 1.73 1.73 -0.80
C THR A 9 3.19 2.11 -0.61
N CYS A 10 3.60 3.28 -1.10
CA CYS A 10 4.99 3.74 -1.13
C CYS A 10 5.06 5.21 -0.65
N CYS A 11 5.46 5.44 0.60
CA CYS A 11 5.53 6.76 1.25
C CYS A 11 6.86 7.03 1.98
N GLY A 12 7.82 6.12 1.85
CA GLY A 12 9.13 6.15 2.49
C GLY A 12 9.89 4.84 2.28
N ALA A 13 11.06 4.72 2.90
CA ALA A 13 11.97 3.59 2.68
C ALA A 13 11.38 2.23 3.07
N PHE A 14 10.61 2.13 4.16
CA PHE A 14 10.04 0.85 4.61
C PHE A 14 8.89 0.40 3.73
N SER A 15 8.04 1.33 3.32
CA SER A 15 6.94 1.08 2.39
C SER A 15 7.46 0.73 0.98
N ASP A 16 8.50 1.39 0.48
CA ASP A 16 9.17 1.04 -0.79
C ASP A 16 9.77 -0.37 -0.77
N LYS A 17 10.30 -0.80 0.38
CA LYS A 17 10.86 -2.14 0.56
C LYS A 17 9.80 -3.24 0.35
N TRP A 18 8.54 -3.01 0.69
CA TRP A 18 7.48 -3.99 0.46
C TRP A 18 7.23 -4.25 -1.03
N ALA A 19 7.30 -3.21 -1.87
CA ALA A 19 7.20 -3.38 -3.32
C ALA A 19 8.35 -4.23 -3.87
N ALA A 20 9.58 -4.00 -3.39
CA ALA A 20 10.75 -4.80 -3.76
C ALA A 20 10.62 -6.27 -3.30
N VAL A 21 10.14 -6.50 -2.07
CA VAL A 21 9.91 -7.85 -1.54
C VAL A 21 8.85 -8.59 -2.35
N ALA A 22 7.72 -7.96 -2.65
CA ALA A 22 6.65 -8.57 -3.43
C ALA A 22 7.12 -8.94 -4.86
N LYS A 23 7.90 -8.07 -5.51
CA LYS A 23 8.57 -8.36 -6.80
C LYS A 23 9.52 -9.55 -6.68
N ASN A 24 10.37 -9.59 -5.65
CA ASN A 24 11.31 -10.69 -5.42
C ASN A 24 10.62 -12.03 -5.12
N CYS A 25 9.38 -11.99 -4.60
CA CYS A 25 8.53 -13.16 -4.43
C CYS A 25 7.82 -13.59 -5.73
N GLY A 26 8.13 -12.97 -6.89
CA GLY A 26 7.54 -13.30 -8.17
C GLY A 26 6.07 -12.85 -8.33
N ARG A 27 5.63 -11.83 -7.57
CA ARG A 27 4.27 -11.29 -7.67
C ARG A 27 4.21 -10.10 -8.61
N ASN A 28 3.04 -9.89 -9.22
CA ASN A 28 2.71 -8.64 -9.89
C ASN A 28 2.55 -7.55 -8.84
N VAL A 29 3.17 -6.38 -9.05
CA VAL A 29 3.16 -5.26 -8.09
C VAL A 29 2.66 -3.99 -8.76
N ASP A 30 1.65 -3.36 -8.15
CA ASP A 30 1.20 -2.00 -8.47
C ASP A 30 1.64 -1.09 -7.31
N GLU A 31 2.44 -0.07 -7.61
CA GLU A 31 2.97 0.84 -6.61
C GLU A 31 2.08 2.09 -6.51
N LEU A 32 1.44 2.29 -5.35
CA LEU A 32 0.76 3.54 -5.01
C LEU A 32 1.76 4.48 -4.35
N LYS A 33 2.42 5.30 -5.16
CA LYS A 33 3.43 6.26 -4.72
C LYS A 33 2.81 7.58 -4.28
N VAL A 34 3.26 8.06 -3.14
CA VAL A 34 3.10 9.43 -2.67
C VAL A 34 4.48 10.03 -2.42
N ASP A 35 4.56 11.35 -2.37
CA ASP A 35 5.80 12.01 -1.96
C ASP A 35 6.22 11.52 -0.58
N TRP A 36 7.52 11.33 -0.37
CA TRP A 36 8.03 10.88 0.91
C TRP A 36 7.62 11.82 2.05
N GLY A 37 7.11 11.23 3.13
CA GLY A 37 6.58 11.98 4.27
C GLY A 37 5.15 12.51 4.08
N LYS A 38 4.47 12.16 2.98
CA LYS A 38 3.03 12.37 2.83
C LYS A 38 2.24 11.10 3.16
N PRO A 39 1.09 11.22 3.84
CA PRO A 39 0.26 10.08 4.18
C PRO A 39 -0.34 9.44 2.93
N VAL A 40 -0.56 8.14 3.01
CA VAL A 40 -1.39 7.39 2.07
C VAL A 40 -2.82 7.45 2.58
N LEU A 41 -3.69 8.13 1.82
CA LEU A 41 -5.06 8.39 2.24
C LEU A 41 -6.01 7.24 1.85
N PRO A 42 -7.07 6.97 2.63
CA PRO A 42 -8.01 5.89 2.36
C PRO A 42 -8.60 5.92 0.96
N GLU A 43 -8.97 7.09 0.44
CA GLU A 43 -9.55 7.27 -0.89
C GLU A 43 -8.60 6.88 -2.03
N MET A 44 -7.28 6.97 -1.80
CA MET A 44 -6.27 6.59 -2.79
C MET A 44 -6.23 5.07 -2.95
N ILE A 45 -6.31 4.35 -1.83
CA ILE A 45 -6.37 2.89 -1.82
C ILE A 45 -7.74 2.43 -2.33
N ASP A 46 -8.82 3.04 -1.86
CA ASP A 46 -10.19 2.75 -2.28
C ASP A 46 -10.36 2.79 -3.80
N LYS A 47 -9.89 3.87 -4.42
CA LYS A 47 -9.91 4.06 -5.87
C LYS A 47 -9.16 2.98 -6.63
N LYS A 48 -8.03 2.50 -6.10
CA LYS A 48 -7.29 1.38 -6.69
C LYS A 48 -8.11 0.10 -6.55
N LEU A 49 -8.53 -0.22 -5.32
CA LEU A 49 -9.28 -1.45 -5.01
C LEU A 49 -10.58 -1.59 -5.81
N ALA A 50 -11.21 -0.50 -6.25
CA ALA A 50 -12.38 -0.51 -7.11
C ALA A 50 -12.21 -1.34 -8.41
N SER A 51 -10.98 -1.59 -8.86
CA SER A 51 -10.74 -2.44 -10.03
C SER A 51 -10.88 -3.95 -9.75
N GLY A 52 -10.98 -4.37 -8.48
CA GLY A 52 -11.17 -5.77 -8.08
C GLY A 52 -10.01 -6.73 -8.38
N LYS A 53 -8.83 -6.23 -8.75
CA LYS A 53 -7.72 -7.05 -9.27
C LYS A 53 -6.66 -7.43 -8.23
N TYR A 54 -6.77 -6.90 -7.01
CA TYR A 54 -5.71 -7.01 -6.00
C TYR A 54 -6.01 -8.13 -5.03
N ALA A 55 -5.01 -8.98 -4.79
CA ALA A 55 -5.10 -10.04 -3.77
C ALA A 55 -4.64 -9.57 -2.39
N ALA A 56 -3.83 -8.51 -2.33
CA ALA A 56 -3.32 -7.94 -1.09
C ALA A 56 -2.98 -6.46 -1.24
N VAL A 57 -2.97 -5.75 -0.11
CA VAL A 57 -2.47 -4.38 0.03
C VAL A 57 -1.40 -4.38 1.12
N THR A 58 -0.26 -3.74 0.88
CA THR A 58 0.76 -3.54 1.92
C THR A 58 0.66 -2.13 2.48
N LEU A 59 0.85 -1.97 3.79
CA LEU A 59 0.83 -0.68 4.48
C LEU A 59 1.92 -0.65 5.55
N VAL A 60 2.55 0.51 5.73
CA VAL A 60 3.40 0.80 6.89
C VAL A 60 2.68 1.83 7.76
N TYR A 61 2.34 1.46 9.00
CA TYR A 61 1.63 2.36 9.91
C TYR A 61 2.52 3.56 10.31
N ASN A 62 3.71 3.28 10.85
CA ASN A 62 4.69 4.30 11.19
C ASN A 62 5.88 4.17 10.24
N GLU A 63 5.99 5.10 9.28
CA GLU A 63 7.08 5.18 8.32
C GLU A 63 8.23 6.00 8.95
N THR A 64 9.06 5.32 9.73
CA THR A 64 10.11 5.97 10.53
C THR A 64 11.21 6.61 9.69
N SER A 65 11.35 6.25 8.41
CA SER A 65 12.30 6.90 7.50
C SER A 65 11.94 8.35 7.16
N THR A 66 10.66 8.71 7.32
CA THR A 66 10.14 10.06 7.07
C THR A 66 9.47 10.68 8.29
N GLY A 67 9.37 9.94 9.40
CA GLY A 67 8.67 10.39 10.62
C GLY A 67 7.15 10.45 10.46
N LEU A 68 6.60 9.79 9.44
CA LEU A 68 5.18 9.82 9.11
C LEU A 68 4.40 8.72 9.82
N THR A 69 3.21 9.06 10.31
CA THR A 69 2.20 8.08 10.76
C THR A 69 1.02 8.12 9.78
N ASN A 70 0.76 6.99 9.13
CA ASN A 70 -0.41 6.83 8.25
C ASN A 70 -1.70 6.70 9.08
N PRO A 71 -2.86 7.16 8.57
CA PRO A 71 -4.15 7.12 9.27
C PRO A 71 -4.73 5.69 9.33
N LEU A 72 -4.12 4.82 10.14
CA LEU A 72 -4.44 3.38 10.19
C LEU A 72 -5.91 3.10 10.50
N TYR A 73 -6.52 3.89 11.39
CA TYR A 73 -7.93 3.70 11.76
C TYR A 73 -8.86 3.94 10.56
N GLU A 74 -8.72 5.08 9.88
CA GLU A 74 -9.52 5.41 8.69
C GLU A 74 -9.29 4.40 7.56
N LEU A 75 -8.03 3.99 7.37
CA LEU A 75 -7.68 2.93 6.43
C LEU A 75 -8.36 1.60 6.78
N SER A 76 -8.41 1.23 8.07
CA SER A 76 -9.06 0.00 8.51
C SER A 76 -10.57 0.05 8.30
N GLU A 77 -11.21 1.17 8.61
CA GLU A 77 -12.65 1.34 8.40
C GLU A 77 -13.02 1.27 6.91
N MET A 78 -12.23 1.88 6.03
CA MET A 78 -12.41 1.73 4.58
C MET A 78 -12.22 0.28 4.12
N MET A 79 -11.19 -0.42 4.63
CA MET A 79 -10.92 -1.82 4.25
C MET A 79 -12.03 -2.78 4.67
N LYS A 80 -12.76 -2.51 5.76
CA LYS A 80 -13.92 -3.33 6.19
C LYS A 80 -15.11 -3.23 5.23
N GLN A 81 -15.14 -2.24 4.35
CA GLN A 81 -16.22 -2.01 3.38
C GLN A 81 -15.92 -2.66 2.02
N LYS A 82 -14.80 -3.38 1.87
CA LYS A 82 -14.37 -4.08 0.66
C LYS A 82 -14.64 -5.57 0.77
#